data_AF-A0A7V3UI01-F1
#
_entry.id   AF-A0A7V3UI01-F1
#
_cell.length_a   1.000
_cell.length_b   1.000
_cell.length_c   1.000
_cell.angle_alpha   90.00
_cell.angle_beta   90.00
_cell.angle_gamma   90.00
#
_symmetry.space_group_name_H-M   'P 1'
#
loop_
_entity.id
_entity.type
_entity.pdbx_description
1 polymer ?
#
loop_
_entity_poly.entity_id
_entity_poly.type
_entity_poly.pdbx_seq_one_letter_code
_entity_poly.pdbx_strand_id
1 'polypeptide(L)'
;MAAHRSFAKFRPIKKKTAGILMGVVALGFWAAVAAAPGSVQFRHEDMVATAQAFLDGLSPELRTKAVFPFESEERFRWHFVPHEMFERKGVNLNEMTTEQRRAAHALLRSALSTQGYLKATSIMSLEAVLREIEKNAGASRFNRDPELYWFMIFGTPSKDAPWGWRVEGH
;
A
#
# COMPACT_ATOMS: atom_id res chain seq x y z
N MET A 1 -60.74 -23.42 -41.28
CA MET A 1 -59.31 -23.76 -41.51
C MET A 1 -58.61 -23.78 -40.15
N ALA A 2 -58.26 -24.97 -39.66
CA ALA A 2 -57.66 -25.17 -38.34
C ALA A 2 -56.13 -25.02 -38.41
N ALA A 3 -55.54 -24.36 -37.42
CA ALA A 3 -54.09 -24.39 -37.18
C ALA A 3 -53.82 -24.61 -35.68
N HIS A 4 -53.66 -25.88 -35.33
CA HIS A 4 -53.02 -26.34 -34.09
C HIS A 4 -51.54 -25.91 -34.09
N ARG A 5 -51.04 -25.32 -33.01
CA ARG A 5 -49.60 -25.30 -32.72
C ARG A 5 -49.34 -26.11 -31.45
N SER A 6 -48.67 -27.24 -31.66
CA SER A 6 -48.24 -28.23 -30.68
C SER A 6 -47.00 -27.76 -29.94
N PHE A 7 -46.95 -28.07 -28.64
CA PHE A 7 -45.78 -27.97 -27.76
C PHE A 7 -44.61 -28.81 -28.32
N ALA A 8 -43.40 -28.25 -28.27
CA ALA A 8 -42.16 -28.92 -28.67
C ALA A 8 -41.66 -29.85 -27.55
N LYS A 9 -41.46 -31.13 -27.88
CA LYS A 9 -40.86 -32.15 -27.01
C LYS A 9 -39.35 -31.94 -26.88
N PHE A 10 -38.87 -31.87 -25.64
CA PHE A 10 -37.45 -31.86 -25.29
C PHE A 10 -36.80 -33.18 -25.71
N ARG A 11 -35.63 -33.13 -26.36
CA ARG A 11 -34.91 -34.30 -26.88
C ARG A 11 -33.52 -34.35 -26.21
N PRO A 12 -33.12 -35.46 -25.56
CA PRO A 12 -31.86 -35.50 -24.82
C PRO A 12 -30.66 -35.69 -25.76
N ILE A 13 -29.56 -35.00 -25.44
CA ILE A 13 -28.29 -35.05 -26.18
C ILE A 13 -27.51 -36.31 -25.79
N LYS A 14 -27.15 -37.14 -26.77
CA LYS A 14 -26.32 -38.35 -26.59
C LYS A 14 -24.87 -37.95 -26.25
N LYS A 15 -24.31 -38.50 -25.16
CA LYS A 15 -22.89 -38.39 -24.81
C LYS A 15 -22.04 -39.18 -25.81
N LYS A 16 -21.04 -38.55 -26.43
CA LYS A 16 -19.99 -39.24 -27.20
C LYS A 16 -18.79 -39.47 -26.29
N THR A 17 -18.44 -40.73 -26.09
CA THR A 17 -17.16 -41.17 -25.51
C THR A 17 -16.07 -41.02 -26.56
N ALA A 18 -15.08 -40.17 -26.31
CA ALA A 18 -13.81 -40.12 -27.04
C ALA A 18 -12.69 -40.47 -26.05
N GLY A 19 -11.89 -41.45 -26.44
CA GLY A 19 -10.99 -42.18 -25.58
C GLY A 19 -9.73 -41.44 -25.11
N ILE A 20 -9.10 -42.10 -24.15
CA ILE A 20 -7.83 -41.78 -23.50
C ILE A 20 -6.70 -41.81 -24.53
N LEU A 21 -5.93 -40.72 -24.62
CA LEU A 21 -4.53 -40.79 -25.04
C LEU A 21 -3.67 -40.20 -23.93
N MET A 22 -2.75 -41.02 -23.44
CA MET A 22 -1.71 -40.67 -22.48
C MET A 22 -0.87 -39.50 -22.98
N GLY A 23 -0.77 -38.45 -22.18
CA GLY A 23 0.30 -37.48 -22.21
C GLY A 23 0.78 -37.26 -20.78
N VAL A 24 1.65 -38.14 -20.29
CA VAL A 24 2.37 -37.92 -19.03
C VAL A 24 3.43 -36.86 -19.30
N VAL A 25 3.19 -35.64 -18.83
CA VAL A 25 4.25 -34.69 -18.50
C VAL A 25 4.10 -34.39 -17.01
N ALA A 26 4.67 -35.27 -16.20
CA ALA A 26 5.02 -34.95 -14.83
C ALA A 26 6.31 -34.12 -14.87
N LEU A 27 6.33 -32.97 -14.24
CA LEU A 27 7.47 -32.43 -13.49
C LEU A 27 6.95 -31.27 -12.64
N GLY A 28 7.00 -31.49 -11.32
CA GLY A 28 6.35 -30.66 -10.32
C GLY A 28 6.92 -29.26 -10.22
N PHE A 29 6.03 -28.27 -10.23
CA PHE A 29 6.32 -26.94 -9.70
C PHE A 29 5.95 -26.90 -8.23
N TRP A 30 6.71 -27.64 -7.41
CA TRP A 30 6.91 -27.27 -6.01
C TRP A 30 8.20 -26.45 -5.95
N ALA A 31 8.13 -25.22 -6.48
CA ALA A 31 9.10 -24.22 -6.10
C ALA A 31 8.68 -23.72 -4.71
N ALA A 32 9.13 -24.41 -3.67
CA ALA A 32 9.26 -23.81 -2.37
C ALA A 32 10.10 -22.53 -2.57
N VAL A 33 9.47 -21.37 -2.46
CA VAL A 33 10.20 -20.14 -2.20
C VAL A 33 10.68 -20.27 -0.75
N ALA A 34 11.75 -21.05 -0.58
CA ALA A 34 12.58 -20.92 0.60
C ALA A 34 13.15 -19.51 0.52
N ALA A 35 12.49 -18.57 1.21
CA ALA A 35 13.06 -17.26 1.46
C ALA A 35 14.42 -17.52 2.10
N ALA A 36 15.51 -17.24 1.35
CA ALA A 36 16.84 -17.36 1.89
C ALA A 36 16.90 -16.49 3.16
N PRO A 37 17.21 -17.06 4.34
CA PRO A 37 17.10 -16.36 5.62
C PRO A 37 17.99 -15.12 5.74
N GLY A 38 18.88 -14.84 4.77
CA GLY A 38 19.71 -13.63 4.74
C GLY A 38 19.05 -12.36 4.16
N SER A 39 17.92 -12.46 3.43
CA SER A 39 17.35 -11.30 2.73
C SER A 39 16.36 -10.47 3.55
N VAL A 40 15.85 -11.02 4.65
CA VAL A 40 14.89 -10.35 5.55
C VAL A 40 15.62 -9.61 6.67
N GLN A 41 16.70 -10.18 7.22
CA GLN A 41 17.51 -9.55 8.25
C GLN A 41 18.10 -8.20 7.77
N PHE A 42 18.70 -8.17 6.56
CA PHE A 42 19.35 -6.96 6.03
C PHE A 42 18.35 -5.79 5.86
N ARG A 43 17.14 -6.08 5.36
CA ARG A 43 16.07 -5.09 5.20
C ARG A 43 15.54 -4.57 6.53
N HIS A 44 15.55 -5.39 7.58
CA HIS A 44 15.11 -4.96 8.90
C HIS A 44 16.08 -3.95 9.52
N GLU A 45 17.39 -4.17 9.41
CA GLU A 45 18.39 -3.25 9.97
C GLU A 45 18.37 -1.89 9.27
N ASP A 46 18.27 -1.89 7.94
CA ASP A 46 18.13 -0.68 7.14
C ASP A 46 16.85 0.10 7.52
N MET A 47 15.76 -0.61 7.79
CA MET A 47 14.49 0.00 8.20
C MET A 47 14.57 0.61 9.61
N VAL A 48 15.20 -0.07 10.57
CA VAL A 48 15.45 0.50 11.91
C VAL A 48 16.31 1.76 11.82
N ALA A 49 17.41 1.70 11.06
CA ALA A 49 18.34 2.82 10.91
C ALA A 49 17.68 4.03 10.23
N THR A 50 16.89 3.82 9.18
CA THR A 50 16.17 4.89 8.48
C THR A 50 15.05 5.49 9.33
N ALA A 51 14.34 4.68 10.13
CA ALA A 51 13.34 5.19 11.07
C ALA A 51 13.97 6.04 12.17
N GLN A 52 15.10 5.60 12.73
CA GLN A 52 15.84 6.37 13.73
C GLN A 52 16.37 7.69 13.14
N ALA A 53 16.98 7.65 11.96
CA ALA A 53 17.47 8.84 11.27
C ALA A 53 16.33 9.84 10.93
N PHE A 54 15.15 9.33 10.56
CA PHE A 54 13.96 10.16 10.40
C PHE A 54 13.58 10.86 11.71
N LEU A 55 13.44 10.11 12.81
CA LEU A 55 13.07 10.68 14.11
C LEU A 55 14.10 11.65 14.69
N ASP A 56 15.38 11.42 14.43
CA ASP A 56 16.46 12.30 14.91
C ASP A 56 16.61 13.57 14.08
N GLY A 57 16.13 13.56 12.82
CA GLY A 57 16.07 14.75 11.96
C GLY A 57 14.87 15.66 12.25
N LEU A 58 13.84 15.17 12.96
CA LEU A 58 12.65 15.96 13.31
C LEU A 58 12.95 16.94 14.45
N SER A 59 12.27 18.10 14.42
CA SER A 59 12.23 18.97 15.59
C SER A 59 11.49 18.28 16.75
N PRO A 60 11.70 18.70 18.01
CA PRO A 60 10.98 18.13 19.15
C PRO A 60 9.45 18.14 18.98
N GLU A 61 8.91 19.20 18.38
CA GLU A 61 7.48 19.38 18.12
C GLU A 61 6.98 18.36 17.09
N LEU A 62 7.69 18.22 15.97
CA LEU A 62 7.34 17.25 14.92
C LEU A 62 7.51 15.80 15.40
N ARG A 63 8.55 15.52 16.19
CA ARG A 63 8.78 14.20 16.77
C ARG A 63 7.65 13.79 17.70
N THR A 64 7.11 14.74 18.48
CA THR A 64 5.95 14.50 19.35
C THR A 64 4.70 14.14 18.54
N LYS A 65 4.50 14.73 17.35
CA LYS A 65 3.40 14.35 16.46
C LYS A 65 3.61 12.99 15.80
N ALA A 66 4.86 12.62 15.53
CA ALA A 66 5.21 11.42 14.77
C ALA A 66 5.17 10.12 15.58
N VAL A 67 5.40 10.16 16.89
CA VAL A 67 5.63 8.96 17.72
C VAL A 67 4.41 8.61 18.56
N PHE A 68 4.00 7.35 18.50
CA PHE A 68 2.93 6.76 19.28
C PHE A 68 3.45 5.54 20.06
N PRO A 69 2.86 5.21 21.23
CA PRO A 69 3.10 3.92 21.86
C PRO A 69 2.76 2.76 20.92
N PHE A 70 3.47 1.63 21.03
CA PHE A 70 3.21 0.47 20.17
C PHE A 70 1.78 -0.08 20.35
N GLU A 71 1.26 -0.05 21.58
CA GLU A 71 -0.12 -0.47 21.93
C GLU A 71 -1.17 0.60 21.64
N SER A 72 -0.83 1.68 20.93
CA SER A 72 -1.81 2.73 20.60
C SER A 72 -2.91 2.17 19.70
N GLU A 73 -4.17 2.45 20.07
CA GLU A 73 -5.36 2.19 19.23
C GLU A 73 -5.24 2.81 17.83
N GLU A 74 -4.46 3.89 17.71
CA GLU A 74 -4.18 4.56 16.43
C GLU A 74 -3.59 3.60 15.39
N ARG A 75 -2.84 2.59 15.83
CA ARG A 75 -2.20 1.61 14.96
C ARG A 75 -3.21 0.75 14.19
N PHE A 76 -4.42 0.62 14.73
CA PHE A 76 -5.54 -0.10 14.13
C PHE A 76 -6.58 0.83 13.47
N ARG A 77 -6.40 2.15 13.62
CA ARG A 77 -7.34 3.16 13.11
C ARG A 77 -7.02 3.53 11.67
N TRP A 78 -7.58 2.80 10.72
CA TRP A 78 -7.36 2.98 9.27
C TRP A 78 -8.66 3.32 8.54
N HIS A 79 -8.60 4.35 7.69
CA HIS A 79 -9.73 4.78 6.85
C HIS A 79 -9.25 5.19 5.45
N PHE A 80 -10.11 4.98 4.45
CA PHE A 80 -9.85 5.37 3.06
C PHE A 80 -10.68 6.60 2.61
N VAL A 81 -11.23 7.35 3.57
CA VAL A 81 -11.97 8.59 3.29
C VAL A 81 -11.04 9.81 3.34
N PRO A 82 -11.34 10.91 2.64
CA PRO A 82 -10.54 12.13 2.64
C PRO A 82 -10.12 12.60 4.03
N HIS A 83 -8.91 13.18 4.14
CA HIS A 83 -8.40 13.72 5.40
C HIS A 83 -9.34 14.76 6.03
N GLU A 84 -10.02 15.58 5.23
CA GLU A 84 -10.95 16.59 5.72
C GLU A 84 -12.20 15.98 6.38
N MET A 85 -12.52 14.73 6.04
CA MET A 85 -13.59 13.96 6.69
C MET A 85 -13.08 13.13 7.87
N PHE A 86 -11.80 12.78 7.84
CA PHE A 86 -11.16 11.97 8.88
C PHE A 86 -9.72 12.41 9.12
N GLU A 87 -9.50 13.08 10.25
CA GLU A 87 -8.20 13.63 10.62
C GLU A 87 -7.11 12.54 10.65
N ARG A 88 -6.05 12.78 9.89
CA ARG A 88 -4.84 11.97 9.86
C ARG A 88 -3.91 12.48 10.95
N LYS A 89 -3.38 11.56 11.75
CA LYS A 89 -2.36 11.85 12.76
C LYS A 89 -0.97 11.61 12.19
N GLY A 90 0.05 12.01 12.95
CA GLY A 90 1.44 11.95 12.51
C GLY A 90 1.95 13.32 12.10
N VAL A 91 3.16 13.31 11.56
CA VAL A 91 3.78 14.50 10.96
C VAL A 91 3.49 14.54 9.46
N ASN A 92 2.98 15.66 8.97
CA ASN A 92 2.74 15.86 7.55
C ASN A 92 4.04 16.25 6.82
N LEU A 93 4.26 15.75 5.59
CA LEU A 93 5.43 16.15 4.78
C LEU A 93 5.49 17.67 4.53
N ASN A 94 4.35 18.37 4.45
CA ASN A 94 4.29 19.83 4.30
C ASN A 94 4.89 20.60 5.49
N GLU A 95 4.95 19.99 6.67
CA GLU A 95 5.53 20.59 7.88
C GLU A 95 7.06 20.38 7.94
N MET A 96 7.61 19.55 7.05
CA MET A 96 9.00 19.14 7.08
C MET A 96 9.90 20.04 6.26
N THR A 97 11.15 20.21 6.71
CA THR A 97 12.23 20.74 5.88
C THR A 97 12.59 19.76 4.77
N THR A 98 13.32 20.21 3.75
CA THR A 98 13.82 19.34 2.67
C THR A 98 14.61 18.14 3.20
N GLU A 99 15.41 18.32 4.26
CA GLU A 99 16.20 17.24 4.83
C GLU A 99 15.36 16.23 5.60
N GLN A 100 14.34 16.70 6.32
CA GLN A 100 13.37 15.84 6.98
C GLN A 100 12.54 15.04 5.97
N ARG A 101 12.10 15.66 4.85
CA ARG A 101 11.43 14.96 3.74
C ARG A 101 12.33 13.89 3.13
N ARG A 102 13.62 14.18 2.92
CA ARG A 102 14.60 13.20 2.43
C ARG A 102 14.70 12.00 3.36
N ALA A 103 14.74 12.22 4.68
CA ALA A 103 14.75 11.14 5.66
C ALA A 103 13.44 10.33 5.68
N ALA A 104 12.29 11.00 5.55
CA ALA A 104 10.98 10.34 5.42
C ALA A 104 10.92 9.42 4.18
N HIS A 105 11.42 9.90 3.03
CA HIS A 105 11.52 9.09 1.81
C HIS A 105 12.54 7.95 1.93
N ALA A 106 13.61 8.13 2.70
CA ALA A 106 14.56 7.04 3.00
C ALA A 106 13.89 5.92 3.81
N LEU A 107 13.07 6.27 4.81
CA LEU A 107 12.24 5.30 5.54
C LEU A 107 11.22 4.61 4.61
N LEU A 108 10.52 5.37 3.75
CA LEU A 108 9.59 4.77 2.79
C LEU A 108 10.30 3.78 1.86
N ARG A 109 11.51 4.12 1.42
CA ARG A 109 12.31 3.27 0.54
C ARG A 109 12.82 2.00 1.22
N SER A 110 13.08 2.01 2.53
CA SER A 110 13.62 0.82 3.21
C SER A 110 12.62 -0.34 3.29
N ALA A 111 11.31 -0.08 3.25
CA ALA A 111 10.28 -1.13 3.21
C ALA A 111 9.81 -1.52 1.80
N LEU A 112 10.27 -0.84 0.75
CA LEU A 112 9.80 -1.06 -0.62
C LEU A 112 10.94 -1.51 -1.53
N SER A 113 10.61 -2.32 -2.54
CA SER A 113 11.55 -2.50 -3.66
C SER A 113 11.71 -1.17 -4.41
N THR A 114 12.77 -1.02 -5.21
CA THR A 114 12.96 0.17 -6.05
C THR A 114 11.73 0.48 -6.90
N GLN A 115 11.11 -0.55 -7.51
CA GLN A 115 9.88 -0.41 -8.29
C GLN A 115 8.68 -0.03 -7.43
N GLY A 116 8.58 -0.58 -6.21
CA GLY A 116 7.54 -0.22 -5.25
C GLY A 116 7.63 1.23 -4.81
N TYR A 117 8.83 1.70 -4.49
CA TYR A 117 9.09 3.09 -4.14
C TYR A 117 8.75 4.04 -5.30
N LEU A 118 9.21 3.73 -6.52
CA LEU A 118 8.88 4.53 -7.69
C LEU A 118 7.37 4.61 -7.89
N LYS A 119 6.66 3.48 -7.83
CA LYS A 119 5.19 3.46 -7.94
C LYS A 119 4.52 4.31 -6.87
N ALA A 120 4.92 4.16 -5.60
CA ALA A 120 4.35 4.94 -4.50
C ALA A 120 4.54 6.44 -4.74
N THR A 121 5.76 6.89 -5.01
CA THR A 121 6.05 8.31 -5.27
C THR A 121 5.41 8.85 -6.56
N SER A 122 5.25 8.02 -7.59
CA SER A 122 4.47 8.39 -8.77
C SER A 122 3.01 8.65 -8.42
N ILE A 123 2.38 7.78 -7.60
CA ILE A 123 1.01 7.99 -7.14
C ILE A 123 0.90 9.30 -6.34
N MET A 124 1.83 9.57 -5.41
CA MET A 124 1.88 10.84 -4.67
C MET A 124 1.93 12.04 -5.64
N SER A 125 2.80 11.97 -6.66
CA SER A 125 2.95 13.06 -7.64
C SER A 125 1.71 13.29 -8.52
N LEU A 126 0.87 12.26 -8.71
CA LEU A 126 -0.33 12.37 -9.53
C LEU A 126 -1.41 13.25 -8.88
N GLU A 127 -1.32 13.56 -7.60
CA GLU A 127 -2.19 14.57 -6.96
C GLU A 127 -2.11 15.92 -7.70
N ALA A 128 -0.94 16.33 -8.18
CA ALA A 128 -0.80 17.57 -8.95
C ALA A 128 -1.55 17.53 -10.30
N VAL A 129 -1.63 16.35 -10.93
CA VAL A 129 -2.38 16.13 -12.18
C VAL A 129 -3.88 16.13 -11.91
N LEU A 130 -4.31 15.40 -10.86
CA LEU A 130 -5.70 15.37 -10.43
C LEU A 130 -6.21 16.77 -10.06
N ARG A 131 -5.39 17.58 -9.38
CA ARG A 131 -5.68 18.99 -9.08
C ARG A 131 -6.10 19.76 -10.33
N GLU A 132 -5.33 19.62 -11.41
CA GLU A 132 -5.59 20.35 -12.66
C GLU A 132 -6.85 19.83 -13.38
N ILE A 133 -7.03 18.51 -13.40
CA ILE A 133 -8.25 17.88 -13.97
C ILE A 133 -9.50 18.36 -13.24
N GLU A 134 -9.51 18.31 -11.90
CA GLU A 134 -10.65 18.71 -11.08
C GLU A 134 -10.94 20.20 -11.16
N LYS A 135 -9.88 21.03 -11.19
CA LYS A 135 -10.01 22.48 -11.39
C LYS A 135 -10.67 22.80 -12.74
N ASN A 136 -10.24 22.16 -13.82
CA ASN A 136 -10.81 22.36 -15.15
C ASN A 136 -12.24 21.85 -15.29
N ALA A 137 -12.62 20.84 -14.49
CA ALA A 137 -13.99 20.35 -14.39
C ALA A 137 -14.89 21.20 -13.46
N GLY A 138 -14.36 22.23 -12.80
CA GLY A 138 -15.10 23.02 -11.80
C GLY A 138 -15.46 22.22 -10.55
N ALA A 139 -14.71 21.15 -10.24
CA ALA A 139 -15.03 20.16 -9.21
C ALA A 139 -13.91 19.98 -8.17
N SER A 140 -13.10 21.01 -7.92
CA SER A 140 -12.03 21.00 -6.92
C SER A 140 -12.61 20.98 -5.50
N ARG A 141 -12.86 19.78 -4.95
CA ARG A 141 -13.50 19.58 -3.63
C ARG A 141 -12.53 19.35 -2.50
N PHE A 142 -11.34 18.82 -2.81
CA PHE A 142 -10.35 18.34 -1.85
C PHE A 142 -8.98 18.94 -2.16
N ASN A 143 -8.10 19.01 -1.17
CA ASN A 143 -6.76 19.55 -1.40
C ASN A 143 -5.86 18.53 -2.12
N ARG A 144 -5.69 18.70 -3.43
CA ARG A 144 -4.85 17.84 -4.27
C ARG A 144 -3.37 18.24 -4.21
N ASP A 145 -2.71 17.88 -3.12
CA ASP A 145 -1.30 18.22 -2.86
C ASP A 145 -0.43 16.94 -2.74
N PRO A 146 0.60 16.79 -3.59
CA PRO A 146 1.55 15.67 -3.53
C PRO A 146 2.25 15.48 -2.17
N GLU A 147 2.32 16.53 -1.35
CA GLU A 147 2.96 16.51 -0.03
C GLU A 147 1.95 16.27 1.12
N LEU A 148 0.66 16.05 0.85
CA LEU A 148 -0.31 15.66 1.89
C LEU A 148 -0.23 14.17 2.23
N TYR A 149 0.89 13.80 2.85
CA TYR A 149 1.15 12.48 3.40
C TYR A 149 1.68 12.58 4.83
N TRP A 150 1.18 11.72 5.71
CA TRP A 150 1.49 11.72 7.14
C TRP A 150 2.32 10.50 7.53
N PHE A 151 3.38 10.73 8.31
CA PHE A 151 4.26 9.68 8.82
C PHE A 151 4.03 9.47 10.32
N MET A 152 3.93 8.20 10.71
CA MET A 152 3.76 7.77 12.11
C MET A 152 4.71 6.62 12.43
N ILE A 153 5.33 6.65 13.60
CA ILE A 153 6.08 5.55 14.21
C ILE A 153 5.32 5.05 15.44
N PHE A 154 5.21 3.73 15.58
CA PHE A 154 4.61 3.06 16.72
C PHE A 154 5.68 2.29 17.49
N GLY A 155 5.91 2.67 18.74
CA GLY A 155 6.99 2.17 19.57
C GLY A 155 8.34 2.82 19.25
N THR A 156 9.42 2.18 19.70
CA THR A 156 10.79 2.63 19.46
C THR A 156 11.42 1.73 18.39
N PRO A 157 11.96 2.28 17.28
CA PRO A 157 12.67 1.49 16.29
C PRO A 157 13.75 0.61 16.95
N SER A 158 13.63 -0.70 16.80
CA SER A 158 14.46 -1.65 17.51
C SER A 158 14.65 -2.95 16.72
N LYS A 159 15.79 -3.60 16.93
CA LYS A 159 16.04 -4.96 16.41
C LYS A 159 15.37 -6.04 17.26
N ASP A 160 15.17 -5.75 18.54
CA ASP A 160 14.86 -6.74 19.57
C ASP A 160 13.48 -6.55 20.22
N ALA A 161 12.79 -5.45 19.89
CA ALA A 161 11.47 -5.12 20.41
C ALA A 161 10.49 -4.80 19.27
N PRO A 162 9.20 -5.06 19.46
CA PRO A 162 8.21 -4.79 18.43
C PRO A 162 8.04 -3.28 18.21
N TRP A 163 8.01 -2.89 16.95
CA TRP A 163 7.74 -1.53 16.50
C TRP A 163 7.11 -1.56 15.11
N GLY A 164 6.61 -0.43 14.65
CA GLY A 164 6.10 -0.30 13.29
C GLY A 164 6.03 1.14 12.85
N TRP A 165 5.66 1.36 11.59
CA TRP A 165 5.43 2.69 11.06
C TRP A 165 4.35 2.65 9.99
N ARG A 166 3.80 3.82 9.70
CA ARG A 166 2.71 3.98 8.74
C ARG A 166 2.86 5.29 7.98
N VAL A 167 2.50 5.24 6.70
CA VAL A 167 2.34 6.42 5.83
C VAL A 167 0.95 6.38 5.22
N GLU A 168 0.20 7.46 5.39
CA GLU A 168 -1.15 7.62 4.83
C GLU A 168 -1.22 8.91 4.03
N GLY A 169 -1.95 8.86 2.91
CA GLY A 169 -2.23 10.03 2.08
C GLY A 169 -3.58 10.66 2.38
N HIS A 170 -3.87 11.73 1.64
CA HIS A 170 -5.18 12.36 1.55
C HIS A 170 -6.25 11.41 0.98
#